data_AF-E6Z2K0-F1
#
_entry.id   AF-E6Z2K0-F1
#
_cell.length_a   1.000
_cell.length_b   1.000
_cell.length_c   1.000
_cell.angle_alpha   90.00
_cell.angle_beta   90.00
_cell.angle_gamma   90.00
#
_symmetry.space_group_name_H-M   'P 1'
#
loop_
_entity.id
_entity.type
_entity.pdbx_description
1 polymer ?
#
loop_
_entity_poly.entity_id
_entity_poly.type
_entity_poly.pdbx_seq_one_letter_code
_entity_poly.pdbx_strand_id
1 'polypeptide(L)'
;AAYDALDNDTKAEIEGMICEHSLMYSRGSLGFLDYSDEEKAMFKPVLQRLVRTHPVHRRKSLYLSSHAGAIQGMSMPEARLLLRELTEHATQREFVYSHKWRVGDL
;
A
#
# COMPACT_ATOMS: atom_id res chain seq x y z
N ALA A 1 -10.79 0.03 10.15
CA ALA A 1 -10.89 1.48 10.40
C ALA A 1 -10.91 2.19 9.05
N ALA A 2 -9.76 2.48 8.45
CA ALA A 2 -9.70 3.13 7.13
C ALA A 2 -10.55 2.43 6.03
N TYR A 3 -10.41 1.11 5.85
CA TYR A 3 -11.25 0.35 4.90
C TYR A 3 -12.75 0.47 5.21
N ASP A 4 -13.12 0.37 6.48
CA ASP A 4 -14.52 0.38 6.91
C ASP A 4 -15.18 1.74 6.65
N ALA A 5 -14.39 2.82 6.72
CA ALA A 5 -14.81 4.21 6.53
C ALA A 5 -14.94 4.64 5.05
N LEU A 6 -14.47 3.82 4.10
CA LEU A 6 -14.69 4.07 2.66
C LEU A 6 -16.18 3.96 2.33
N ASP A 7 -16.64 4.72 1.33
CA ASP A 7 -17.96 4.52 0.73
C ASP A 7 -18.04 3.16 0.00
N ASN A 8 -19.27 2.75 -0.35
CA ASN A 8 -19.51 1.44 -0.96
C ASN A 8 -19.00 1.34 -2.40
N ASP A 9 -18.98 2.45 -3.14
CA ASP A 9 -18.54 2.47 -4.53
C ASP A 9 -17.03 2.25 -4.59
N THR A 10 -16.28 2.97 -3.76
CA THR A 10 -14.83 2.79 -3.59
C THR A 10 -14.50 1.38 -3.11
N LYS A 11 -15.25 0.84 -2.14
CA LYS A 11 -15.06 -0.55 -1.67
C LYS A 11 -15.26 -1.57 -2.78
N ALA A 12 -16.25 -1.36 -3.64
CA ALA A 12 -16.54 -2.25 -4.76
C ALA A 12 -15.47 -2.13 -5.86
N GLU A 13 -15.01 -0.91 -6.15
CA GLU A 13 -13.96 -0.63 -7.13
C GLU A 13 -12.66 -1.35 -6.77
N ILE A 14 -12.19 -1.19 -5.52
CA ILE A 14 -10.87 -1.71 -5.10
C ILE A 14 -10.89 -3.20 -4.76
N GLU A 15 -12.06 -3.84 -4.75
CA GLU A 15 -12.18 -5.26 -4.43
C GLU A 15 -11.49 -6.11 -5.49
N GLY A 16 -10.59 -6.99 -5.06
CA GLY A 16 -9.88 -7.90 -5.96
C GLY A 16 -8.69 -7.27 -6.71
N MET A 17 -8.45 -5.96 -6.60
CA MET A 17 -7.26 -5.33 -7.17
C MET A 17 -5.96 -5.95 -6.63
N ILE A 18 -4.97 -6.08 -7.51
CA ILE A 18 -3.65 -6.65 -7.21
C ILE A 18 -2.59 -5.58 -7.44
N CYS A 19 -1.87 -5.21 -6.38
CA CYS A 19 -0.76 -4.28 -6.40
C CYS A 19 0.57 -5.00 -6.64
N GLU A 20 1.48 -4.32 -7.33
CA GLU A 20 2.89 -4.70 -7.42
C GLU A 20 3.70 -3.98 -6.33
N HIS A 21 4.37 -4.76 -5.49
CA HIS A 21 5.21 -4.26 -4.41
C HIS A 21 6.69 -4.50 -4.71
N SER A 22 7.50 -3.45 -4.60
CA SER A 22 8.95 -3.53 -4.75
C SER A 22 9.64 -2.42 -3.96
N LEU A 23 10.86 -2.69 -3.47
CA LEU A 23 11.73 -1.67 -2.91
C LEU A 23 12.07 -0.58 -3.93
N MET A 24 12.14 -0.92 -5.22
CA MET A 24 12.41 0.05 -6.30
C MET A 24 11.37 1.17 -6.34
N TYR A 25 10.10 0.88 -6.03
CA TYR A 25 9.04 1.90 -6.00
C TYR A 25 9.23 2.89 -4.83
N SER A 26 9.44 2.38 -3.62
CA SER A 26 9.62 3.21 -2.42
C SER A 26 10.91 4.01 -2.41
N ARG A 27 11.99 3.45 -2.98
CA ARG A 27 13.28 4.14 -3.09
C ARG A 27 13.27 5.12 -4.25
N GLY A 28 12.57 4.79 -5.35
CA GLY A 28 12.37 5.70 -6.47
C GLY A 28 11.62 6.97 -6.09
N SER A 29 10.63 6.92 -5.18
CA SER A 29 9.97 8.13 -4.68
C SER A 29 10.88 9.03 -3.83
N LEU A 30 12.00 8.51 -3.35
CA LEU A 30 13.06 9.25 -2.66
C LEU A 30 14.18 9.70 -3.61
N GLY A 31 14.06 9.43 -4.92
CA GLY A 31 15.04 9.82 -5.94
C GLY A 31 16.10 8.77 -6.29
N PHE A 32 16.06 7.57 -5.69
CA PHE A 32 16.99 6.49 -6.02
C PHE A 32 16.46 5.68 -7.22
N LEU A 33 16.98 5.98 -8.40
CA LEU A 33 16.53 5.40 -9.68
C LEU A 33 17.56 4.46 -10.31
N ASP A 34 18.82 4.55 -9.89
CA ASP A 34 19.91 3.73 -10.42
C ASP A 34 19.97 2.40 -9.67
N TYR A 35 19.72 1.30 -10.39
CA TYR A 35 19.82 -0.07 -9.87
C TYR A 35 20.69 -0.90 -10.82
N SER A 36 21.59 -1.71 -10.25
CA SER A 36 22.27 -2.76 -11.02
C SER A 36 21.27 -3.80 -11.52
N ASP A 37 21.66 -4.60 -12.51
CA ASP A 37 20.77 -5.67 -13.00
C ASP A 37 20.55 -6.76 -11.94
N GLU A 38 21.54 -6.98 -11.07
CA GLU A 38 21.40 -7.89 -9.92
C GLU A 38 20.38 -7.34 -8.91
N GLU A 39 20.40 -6.03 -8.63
CA GLU A 39 19.42 -5.37 -7.76
C GLU A 39 18.02 -5.39 -8.35
N LYS A 40 17.85 -5.15 -9.66
CA LYS A 40 16.55 -5.27 -10.35
C LYS A 40 16.00 -6.68 -10.23
N ALA A 41 16.84 -7.70 -10.35
CA ALA A 41 16.43 -9.10 -10.18
C ALA A 41 16.05 -9.40 -8.72
N MET A 42 16.83 -8.90 -7.76
CA MET A 42 16.58 -9.08 -6.33
C MET A 42 15.29 -8.39 -5.87
N PHE A 43 15.02 -7.19 -6.38
CA PHE A 43 13.85 -6.38 -6.04
C PHE A 43 12.69 -6.56 -7.01
N LYS A 44 12.69 -7.66 -7.78
CA LYS A 44 11.62 -7.98 -8.71
C LYS A 44 10.25 -7.82 -8.01
N PRO A 45 9.31 -7.05 -8.59
CA PRO A 45 8.02 -6.81 -7.95
C PRO A 45 7.26 -8.09 -7.64
N VAL A 46 6.60 -8.09 -6.49
CA VAL A 46 5.73 -9.18 -6.03
C VAL A 46 4.27 -8.72 -5.97
N LEU A 47 3.36 -9.66 -6.16
CA LEU A 47 1.93 -9.39 -6.22
C LEU A 47 1.27 -9.49 -4.85
N GLN A 48 0.46 -8.50 -4.50
CA GLN A 48 -0.30 -8.46 -3.25
C GLN A 48 -1.71 -7.93 -3.49
N ARG A 49 -2.70 -8.42 -2.75
CA ARG A 49 -4.07 -7.88 -2.82
C ARG A 49 -4.13 -6.51 -2.16
N LEU A 50 -4.81 -5.55 -2.80
CA LEU A 50 -5.07 -4.23 -2.21
C LEU A 50 -6.00 -4.32 -0.99
N VAL A 51 -6.98 -5.23 -1.04
CA VAL A 51 -7.87 -5.55 0.10
C VAL A 51 -7.52 -6.94 0.62
N ARG A 52 -7.09 -7.02 1.88
CA ARG A 52 -6.78 -8.28 2.56
C ARG A 52 -7.83 -8.60 3.61
N THR A 53 -8.04 -9.89 3.86
CA THR A 53 -8.92 -10.39 4.93
C THR A 53 -8.06 -11.02 6.02
N HIS A 54 -8.19 -10.57 7.26
CA HIS A 54 -7.44 -11.15 8.37
C HIS A 54 -7.90 -12.59 8.66
N PRO A 55 -7.00 -13.57 8.83
CA PRO A 55 -7.39 -14.99 8.91
C PRO A 55 -8.16 -15.35 10.18
N VAL A 56 -7.91 -14.66 11.29
CA VAL A 56 -8.57 -14.93 12.59
C VAL A 56 -9.97 -14.32 12.65
N HIS A 57 -10.06 -12.99 12.68
CA HIS A 57 -11.32 -12.26 12.88
C HIS A 57 -12.01 -11.81 11.58
N ARG A 58 -11.49 -12.18 10.41
CA ARG A 58 -12.12 -11.94 9.08
C ARG A 58 -12.41 -10.50 8.70
N ARG A 59 -11.87 -9.52 9.43
CA ARG A 59 -11.97 -8.11 9.05
C ARG A 59 -11.16 -7.85 7.79
N LYS A 60 -11.72 -7.02 6.92
CA LYS A 60 -11.02 -6.48 5.76
C LYS A 60 -10.15 -5.28 6.15
N SER A 61 -9.06 -5.08 5.44
CA SER A 61 -8.19 -3.91 5.56
C SER A 61 -7.53 -3.58 4.23
N LEU A 62 -7.21 -2.30 4.01
CA LEU A 62 -6.36 -1.87 2.92
C LEU A 62 -4.92 -2.31 3.20
N TYR A 63 -4.24 -2.90 2.21
CA TYR A 63 -2.85 -3.31 2.30
C TYR A 63 -1.91 -2.28 1.66
N LEU A 64 -1.93 -1.08 2.21
CA LEU A 64 -1.15 0.05 1.71
C LEU A 64 0.29 0.00 2.20
N SER A 65 1.21 0.44 1.35
CA SER A 65 2.63 0.53 1.63
C SER A 65 3.29 1.47 0.63
N SER A 66 4.38 2.14 1.01
CA SER A 66 5.21 2.91 0.08
C SER A 66 5.84 2.03 -1.02
N HIS A 67 5.87 0.70 -0.82
CA HIS A 67 6.34 -0.25 -1.82
C HIS A 67 5.31 -0.54 -2.91
N ALA A 68 4.02 -0.22 -2.73
CA ALA A 68 3.01 -0.40 -3.76
C ALA A 68 3.17 0.70 -4.83
N GLY A 69 3.56 0.34 -6.05
CA GLY A 69 3.88 1.31 -7.10
C GLY A 69 3.06 1.19 -8.39
N ALA A 70 2.35 0.07 -8.57
CA ALA A 70 1.49 -0.21 -9.71
C ALA A 70 0.34 -1.15 -9.29
N ILE A 71 -0.72 -1.19 -10.11
CA ILE A 71 -1.88 -2.08 -9.95
C ILE A 71 -2.10 -2.80 -11.28
N GLN A 72 -2.29 -4.12 -11.25
CA GLN A 72 -2.53 -4.91 -12.45
C GLN A 72 -3.80 -4.46 -13.17
N GLY A 73 -3.70 -4.27 -14.49
CA GLY A 73 -4.82 -3.83 -15.32
C GLY A 73 -5.07 -2.31 -15.32
N MET A 74 -4.26 -1.53 -14.60
CA MET A 74 -4.32 -0.06 -14.59
C MET A 74 -3.06 0.55 -15.19
N SER A 75 -3.16 1.76 -15.76
CA SER A 75 -1.97 2.51 -16.12
C SER A 75 -1.21 2.95 -14.85
N MET A 76 0.11 3.14 -14.96
CA MET A 76 0.92 3.58 -13.83
C MET A 76 0.44 4.92 -13.20
N PRO A 77 0.08 5.96 -13.97
CA PRO A 77 -0.43 7.20 -13.40
C PRO A 77 -1.74 7.00 -12.61
N GLU A 78 -2.70 6.26 -13.17
CA GLU A 78 -3.98 5.97 -12.50
C GLU A 78 -3.77 5.16 -11.22
N ALA A 79 -2.95 4.11 -11.28
CA ALA A 79 -2.62 3.29 -10.12
C ALA A 79 -1.98 4.13 -9.00
N ARG A 80 -1.05 5.03 -9.34
CA ARG A 80 -0.38 5.89 -8.34
C ARG A 80 -1.31 6.94 -7.76
N LEU A 81 -2.24 7.46 -8.55
CA LEU A 81 -3.25 8.40 -8.06
C LEU A 81 -4.17 7.71 -7.04
N LEU A 82 -4.73 6.55 -7.39
CA LEU A 82 -5.58 5.77 -6.50
C LEU A 82 -4.86 5.37 -5.21
N LEU A 83 -3.62 4.85 -5.31
CA LEU A 83 -2.83 4.49 -4.13
C LEU A 83 -2.53 5.69 -3.23
N ARG A 84 -2.31 6.87 -3.83
CA ARG A 84 -2.11 8.12 -3.08
C ARG A 84 -3.38 8.53 -2.35
N GLU A 85 -4.54 8.54 -3.01
CA GLU A 85 -5.83 8.89 -2.40
C GLU A 85 -6.18 7.95 -1.24
N LEU A 86 -6.02 6.65 -1.44
CA LEU A 86 -6.24 5.65 -0.38
C LEU A 86 -5.26 5.83 0.80
N THR A 87 -4.00 6.18 0.51
CA THR A 87 -2.99 6.46 1.55
C THR A 87 -3.32 7.71 2.32
N GLU A 88 -3.73 8.79 1.64
CA GLU A 88 -4.17 10.03 2.26
C GLU A 88 -5.38 9.79 3.18
N HIS A 89 -6.38 9.04 2.70
CA HIS A 89 -7.51 8.59 3.52
C HIS A 89 -7.08 7.78 4.74
N ALA A 90 -6.29 6.72 4.53
CA ALA A 90 -5.93 5.79 5.60
C ALA A 90 -4.99 6.38 6.67
N THR A 91 -4.40 7.55 6.40
CA THR A 91 -3.49 8.26 7.32
C THR A 91 -4.12 9.50 7.96
N GLN A 92 -5.43 9.72 7.78
CA GLN A 92 -6.17 10.73 8.52
C GLN A 92 -6.08 10.50 10.04
N ARG A 93 -6.16 11.59 10.82
CA ARG A 93 -5.90 11.57 12.27
C ARG A 93 -6.76 10.57 13.05
N GLU A 94 -7.99 10.32 12.62
CA GLU A 94 -8.90 9.36 13.25
C GLU A 94 -8.45 7.89 13.14
N PHE A 95 -7.54 7.58 12.20
CA PHE A 95 -6.97 6.24 12.02
C PHE A 95 -5.55 6.09 12.56
N VAL A 96 -4.96 7.18 13.08
CA VAL A 96 -3.56 7.22 13.48
C VAL A 96 -3.42 7.25 14.99
N TYR A 97 -2.71 6.26 15.51
CA TYR A 97 -2.14 6.30 16.85
C TYR A 97 -0.71 6.83 16.80
N SER A 98 -0.39 7.83 17.62
CA SER A 98 0.98 8.34 17.77
C SER A 98 1.59 7.80 19.06
N HIS A 99 2.58 6.92 18.91
CA HIS A 99 3.27 6.32 20.03
C HIS A 99 4.38 7.24 20.57
N LYS A 100 4.44 7.43 21.89
CA LYS A 100 5.55 8.11 22.58
C LYS A 100 6.40 7.06 23.29
N TRP A 101 7.51 6.72 22.65
CA TRP A 101 8.46 5.71 23.12
C TRP A 101 8.99 5.98 24.53
N ARG A 102 9.15 4.90 25.29
CA ARG A 102 9.84 4.86 26.58
C ARG A 102 10.89 3.74 26.56
N VAL A 103 11.88 3.87 27.44
CA VAL A 103 12.89 2.83 27.61
C VAL A 103 12.20 1.53 28.01
N GLY A 104 12.39 0.49 27.21
CA GLY A 104 11.84 -0.86 27.45
C GLY A 104 10.50 -1.16 26.78
N ASP A 105 9.89 -0.23 26.03
CA ASP A 105 8.72 -0.54 25.19
C ASP A 105 9.10 -1.54 24.06
N LEU A 106 8.18 -2.44 23.68
CA LEU A 106 8.31 -3.43 22.60
C LEU A 106 7.07 -3.48 21.71
#